data_AF-A0A1Y6CWH4-F1
#
_entry.id   AF-A0A1Y6CWH4-F1
#
_cell.length_a   1.000
_cell.length_b   1.000
_cell.length_c   1.000
_cell.angle_alpha   90.00
_cell.angle_beta   90.00
_cell.angle_gamma   90.00
#
_symmetry.space_group_name_H-M   'P 1'
#
loop_
_entity.id
_entity.type
_entity.pdbx_description
1 polymer ?
#
loop_
_entity_poly.entity_id
_entity_poly.type
_entity_poly.pdbx_seq_one_letter_code
_entity_poly.pdbx_strand_id
1 'polypeptide(L)'
;MVLVRALSGGARVETGNGHRYYFSGRADGTFCADVGVADVAYFAGRAAEFEVVDSVATGLASATLANVASSATSVVLVVANARRNRLIVVNDSASILYLKFGVGASSTSFSIRLYPNETYESPPSGVYTGRVDAIWSAVNGAARVTEL
;
A
#
# COMPACT_ATOMS: atom_id res chain seq x y z
N MET A 1 -1.28 -17.98 24.57
CA MET A 1 -0.31 -19.08 24.43
C MET A 1 -1.07 -20.34 24.07
N VAL A 2 -1.05 -20.73 22.79
CA VAL A 2 -1.75 -21.95 22.31
C VAL A 2 -0.69 -23.05 22.18
N LEU A 3 -0.81 -24.09 23.01
CA LEU A 3 0.11 -25.22 22.98
C LEU A 3 -0.33 -26.18 21.86
N VAL A 4 0.42 -26.26 20.78
CA VAL A 4 0.15 -27.21 19.68
C VAL A 4 0.98 -28.47 19.91
N ARG A 5 0.35 -29.56 20.36
CA ARG A 5 1.00 -30.89 20.41
C ARG A 5 0.80 -31.61 19.07
N ALA A 6 1.89 -31.91 18.39
CA ALA A 6 1.87 -32.72 17.17
C ALA A 6 1.63 -34.21 17.53
N LEU A 7 0.58 -34.79 16.96
CA LEU A 7 0.45 -36.25 16.80
C LEU A 7 0.87 -36.59 15.37
N SER A 8 1.46 -37.76 15.17
CA SER A 8 1.87 -38.27 13.86
C SER A 8 0.65 -38.44 12.94
N GLY A 9 0.25 -37.36 12.27
CA GLY A 9 -0.98 -37.31 11.46
C GLY A 9 -1.38 -35.92 10.93
N GLY A 10 -0.51 -34.91 11.03
CA GLY A 10 -0.82 -33.53 10.67
C GLY A 10 -1.39 -32.74 11.86
N ALA A 11 -0.89 -31.52 12.06
CA ALA A 11 -1.37 -30.62 13.11
C ALA A 11 -2.29 -29.57 12.49
N ARG A 12 -3.42 -29.31 13.15
CA ARG A 12 -4.33 -28.21 12.83
C ARG A 12 -4.14 -27.11 13.85
N VAL A 13 -3.91 -25.88 13.39
CA VAL A 13 -3.90 -24.70 14.25
C VAL A 13 -4.99 -23.76 13.78
N GLU A 14 -5.97 -23.55 14.65
CA GLU A 14 -6.99 -22.52 14.47
C GLU A 14 -6.55 -21.28 15.23
N THR A 15 -6.35 -20.18 14.51
CA THR A 15 -6.11 -18.87 15.12
C THR A 15 -7.45 -18.23 15.45
N GLY A 16 -7.49 -17.34 16.45
CA GLY A 16 -8.71 -16.62 16.87
C GLY A 16 -9.35 -15.75 15.77
N ASN A 17 -8.68 -15.58 14.63
CA ASN A 17 -9.12 -14.79 13.49
C ASN A 17 -9.80 -15.63 12.38
N GLY A 18 -10.02 -16.94 12.60
CA GLY A 18 -10.70 -17.82 11.63
C GLY A 18 -9.82 -18.31 10.47
N HIS A 19 -8.54 -17.93 10.44
CA HIS A 19 -7.56 -18.48 9.50
C HIS A 19 -7.13 -19.88 9.93
N ARG A 20 -7.24 -20.84 9.00
CA ARG A 20 -6.81 -22.23 9.18
C ARG A 20 -5.49 -22.44 8.44
N TYR A 21 -4.45 -22.80 9.18
CA TYR A 21 -3.15 -23.16 8.59
C TYR A 21 -3.02 -24.68 8.58
N TYR A 22 -2.67 -25.23 7.41
CA TYR A 22 -2.40 -26.65 7.23
C TYR A 22 -0.89 -26.86 7.21
N PHE A 23 -0.37 -27.58 8.21
CA PHE A 23 1.02 -28.00 8.23
C PHE A 23 1.10 -29.45 7.73
N SER A 24 1.72 -29.65 6.58
CA SER A 24 2.05 -31.01 6.13
C SER A 24 3.34 -31.44 6.81
N GLY A 25 3.27 -32.50 7.59
CA GLY A 25 4.46 -33.12 8.18
C GLY A 25 5.12 -34.02 7.14
N ARG A 26 6.41 -33.81 6.87
CA ARG A 26 7.23 -34.83 6.20
C ARG A 26 7.73 -35.84 7.23
N ALA A 27 8.04 -37.06 6.76
CA ALA A 27 8.49 -38.17 7.62
C ALA A 27 9.83 -37.89 8.34
N ASP A 28 10.56 -36.88 7.89
CA ASP A 28 11.82 -36.37 8.48
C ASP A 28 11.59 -35.35 9.61
N GLY A 29 10.33 -35.07 9.99
CA GLY A 29 9.99 -34.08 11.00
C GLY A 29 10.02 -32.64 10.49
N THR A 30 10.19 -32.42 9.19
CA THR A 30 10.10 -31.09 8.59
C THR A 30 8.65 -30.70 8.34
N PHE A 31 8.27 -29.50 8.76
CA PHE A 31 6.94 -28.94 8.51
C PHE A 31 7.01 -27.99 7.33
N CYS A 32 6.14 -28.21 6.34
CA CYS A 32 5.95 -27.27 5.24
C CYS A 32 4.61 -26.57 5.49
N ALA A 33 4.63 -25.25 5.65
CA ALA A 33 3.42 -24.44 5.62
C ALA A 33 3.08 -24.20 4.14
N ASP A 34 2.01 -24.83 3.65
CA ASP A 34 1.45 -24.49 2.34
C ASP A 34 0.56 -23.26 2.53
N VAL A 35 1.20 -22.09 2.57
CA VAL A 35 0.50 -20.82 2.49
C VAL A 35 0.30 -20.61 1.00
N GLY A 36 -0.92 -20.74 0.46
CA GLY A 36 -1.25 -20.76 -0.97
C GLY A 36 -0.89 -19.50 -1.81
N VAL A 37 0.17 -18.81 -1.44
CA VAL A 37 0.94 -17.83 -2.21
C VAL A 37 2.25 -18.51 -2.62
N ALA A 38 2.84 -18.14 -3.75
CA ALA A 38 3.95 -18.85 -4.40
C ALA A 38 5.30 -18.88 -3.64
N ASP A 39 5.31 -18.73 -2.31
CA ASP A 39 6.49 -18.63 -1.48
C ASP A 39 6.46 -19.70 -0.37
N VAL A 40 7.09 -20.85 -0.66
CA VAL A 40 7.17 -21.99 0.24
C VAL A 40 8.37 -21.80 1.18
N ALA A 41 8.12 -21.33 2.41
CA ALA A 41 9.16 -21.21 3.44
C ALA A 41 9.50 -22.58 4.04
N TYR A 42 10.75 -23.02 3.85
CA TYR A 42 11.28 -24.28 4.40
C TYR A 42 12.01 -24.01 5.72
N PHE A 43 11.51 -24.54 6.84
CA PHE A 43 12.16 -24.40 8.15
C PHE A 43 12.83 -25.73 8.54
N ALA A 44 14.15 -25.79 8.44
CA ALA A 44 14.93 -26.92 8.92
C ALA A 44 15.51 -26.64 10.31
N GLY A 45 15.28 -27.57 11.25
CA GLY A 45 16.16 -27.74 12.41
C GLY A 45 15.60 -27.30 13.77
N ARG A 46 15.40 -28.31 14.61
CA ARG A 46 15.08 -28.26 16.05
C ARG A 46 13.68 -27.72 16.36
N ALA A 47 13.11 -28.13 17.50
CA ALA A 47 11.81 -27.69 17.99
C ALA A 47 11.81 -26.18 18.25
N ALA A 48 11.78 -25.40 17.18
CA ALA A 48 11.69 -23.97 17.19
C ALA A 48 10.21 -23.62 17.28
N GLU A 49 9.89 -22.92 18.37
CA GLU A 49 8.65 -22.17 18.50
C GLU A 49 8.50 -21.29 17.25
N PHE A 50 7.51 -21.61 16.42
CA PHE A 50 7.22 -20.91 15.19
C PHE A 50 6.12 -19.88 15.47
N GLU A 51 6.51 -18.61 15.59
CA GLU A 51 5.56 -17.51 15.69
C GLU A 51 5.07 -17.15 14.27
N VAL A 52 3.81 -17.48 13.98
CA VAL A 52 3.13 -16.96 12.78
C VAL A 52 2.87 -15.49 13.02
N VAL A 53 3.76 -14.63 12.52
CA VAL A 53 3.51 -13.19 12.45
C VAL A 53 2.53 -12.96 11.30
N ASP A 54 1.24 -13.01 11.62
CA ASP A 54 0.18 -12.54 10.73
C ASP A 54 0.30 -11.02 10.64
N SER A 55 1.13 -10.53 9.73
CA SER A 55 1.24 -9.09 9.49
C SER A 55 0.04 -8.62 8.67
N VAL A 56 -1.17 -8.71 9.24
CA VAL A 56 -2.27 -7.90 8.74
C VAL A 56 -1.91 -6.48 9.12
N ALA A 57 -1.43 -5.70 8.14
CA ALA A 57 -1.17 -4.29 8.29
C ALA A 57 -2.49 -3.56 8.62
N THR A 58 -2.92 -3.63 9.88
CA THR A 58 -4.09 -2.93 10.41
C THR A 58 -3.64 -1.61 11.03
N GLY A 59 -2.84 -0.86 10.28
CA GLY A 59 -2.72 0.56 10.51
C GLY A 59 -3.85 1.24 9.77
N LEU A 60 -4.96 1.55 10.44
CA LEU A 60 -5.87 2.59 9.92
C LEU A 60 -5.05 3.88 9.89
N ALA A 61 -4.44 4.15 8.74
CA ALA A 61 -3.66 5.35 8.60
C ALA A 61 -4.61 6.54 8.65
N SER A 62 -4.32 7.49 9.54
CA SER A 62 -5.11 8.70 9.66
C SER A 62 -5.02 9.45 8.34
N ALA A 63 -6.16 9.57 7.65
CA ALA A 63 -6.21 10.29 6.39
C ALA A 63 -5.89 11.78 6.64
N THR A 64 -4.92 12.31 5.92
CA THR A 64 -4.62 13.74 5.90
C THR A 64 -5.22 14.37 4.65
N LEU A 65 -5.89 15.50 4.81
CA LEU A 65 -6.43 16.30 3.70
C LEU A 65 -5.64 17.60 3.59
N ALA A 66 -5.14 17.88 2.39
CA ALA A 66 -4.51 19.14 2.04
C ALA A 66 -5.24 19.80 0.86
N ASN A 67 -5.35 21.13 0.92
CA ASN A 67 -5.88 21.95 -0.16
C ASN A 67 -4.72 22.73 -0.78
N VAL A 68 -4.39 22.44 -2.03
CA VAL A 68 -3.28 23.09 -2.72
C VAL A 68 -3.84 24.03 -3.77
N ALA A 69 -3.68 25.33 -3.58
CA ALA A 69 -4.13 26.33 -4.53
C ALA A 69 -3.47 26.11 -5.91
N SER A 70 -4.24 26.32 -6.97
CA SER A 70 -3.73 26.20 -8.34
C SER A 70 -2.58 27.16 -8.61
N SER A 71 -1.63 26.72 -9.42
CA SER A 71 -0.42 27.48 -9.78
C SER A 71 -0.05 27.24 -11.24
N ALA A 72 0.29 28.32 -11.95
CA ALA A 72 0.87 28.25 -13.30
C ALA A 72 2.38 27.92 -13.29
N THR A 73 2.94 27.64 -12.12
CA THR A 73 4.31 27.14 -11.94
C THR A 73 4.28 25.84 -11.14
N SER A 74 5.34 25.02 -11.26
CA SER A 74 5.42 23.76 -10.52
C SER A 74 5.37 23.99 -9.01
N VAL A 75 4.47 23.29 -8.33
CA VAL A 75 4.36 23.29 -6.87
C VAL A 75 4.46 21.87 -6.33
N VAL A 76 4.89 21.74 -5.07
CA VAL A 76 4.80 20.46 -4.34
C VAL A 76 3.33 20.19 -4.09
N LEU A 77 2.78 19.11 -4.65
CA LEU A 77 1.42 18.68 -4.34
C LEU A 77 1.40 17.81 -3.08
N VAL A 78 2.39 16.92 -2.97
CA VAL A 78 2.55 16.03 -1.82
C VAL A 78 4.03 15.71 -1.64
N VAL A 79 4.51 15.69 -0.40
CA VAL A 79 5.91 15.34 -0.06
C VAL A 79 6.13 13.82 -0.11
N ALA A 80 7.38 13.35 -0.12
CA ALA A 80 7.64 11.91 -0.06
C ALA A 80 7.19 11.33 1.30
N ASN A 81 6.51 10.18 1.26
CA ASN A 81 6.07 9.43 2.44
C ASN A 81 6.19 7.93 2.17
N ALA A 82 7.18 7.30 2.82
CA ALA A 82 7.42 5.85 2.70
C ALA A 82 6.28 4.98 3.27
N ARG A 83 5.36 5.56 4.05
CA ARG A 83 4.22 4.87 4.66
C ARG A 83 2.90 5.13 3.94
N ARG A 84 2.93 5.75 2.76
CA ARG A 84 1.73 6.05 1.99
C ARG A 84 1.08 4.76 1.50
N ASN A 85 -0.14 4.54 1.96
CA ASN A 85 -1.01 3.43 1.60
C ASN A 85 -2.02 3.81 0.53
N ARG A 86 -2.40 5.09 0.41
CA ARG A 86 -3.27 5.58 -0.67
C ARG A 86 -3.07 7.08 -0.94
N LEU A 87 -3.18 7.47 -2.21
CA LEU A 87 -3.23 8.86 -2.64
C LEU A 87 -4.50 9.11 -3.44
N ILE A 88 -5.26 10.14 -3.07
CA ILE A 88 -6.40 10.63 -3.83
C ILE A 88 -6.15 12.10 -4.15
N VAL A 89 -6.29 12.48 -5.42
CA VAL A 89 -6.16 13.86 -5.89
C VAL A 89 -7.40 14.22 -6.69
N VAL A 90 -8.16 15.21 -6.22
CA VAL A 90 -9.31 15.77 -6.93
C VAL A 90 -8.92 17.13 -7.50
N ASN A 91 -9.15 17.33 -8.79
CA ASN A 91 -8.96 18.63 -9.45
C ASN A 91 -10.21 19.51 -9.28
N ASP A 92 -10.34 20.17 -8.13
CA ASP A 92 -11.42 21.11 -7.82
C ASP A 92 -11.12 22.51 -8.39
N SER A 93 -11.03 22.54 -9.72
CA SER A 93 -10.51 23.65 -10.51
C SER A 93 -11.13 23.62 -11.90
N ALA A 94 -11.27 24.77 -12.57
CA ALA A 94 -11.74 24.82 -13.96
C ALA A 94 -10.61 24.61 -14.99
N SER A 95 -9.37 24.40 -14.53
CA SER A 95 -8.17 24.25 -15.36
C SER A 95 -7.68 22.80 -15.39
N ILE A 96 -6.87 22.46 -16.40
CA ILE A 96 -6.22 21.15 -16.48
C ILE A 96 -5.10 21.10 -15.43
N LEU A 97 -5.07 20.04 -14.62
CA LEU A 97 -4.04 19.74 -13.64
C LEU A 97 -3.10 18.66 -14.18
N TYR A 98 -1.80 18.95 -14.23
CA TYR A 98 -0.77 18.02 -14.64
C TYR A 98 -0.02 17.52 -13.41
N LEU A 99 -0.06 16.22 -13.15
CA LEU A 99 0.62 15.56 -12.04
C LEU A 99 1.91 14.91 -12.52
N LYS A 100 3.02 15.19 -11.81
CA LYS A 100 4.31 14.55 -12.02
C LYS A 100 4.68 13.75 -10.78
N PHE A 101 4.84 12.44 -10.94
CA PHE A 101 5.37 11.56 -9.91
C PHE A 101 6.89 11.75 -9.86
N GLY A 102 7.32 12.84 -9.20
CA GLY A 102 8.68 13.35 -9.21
C GLY A 102 8.74 14.87 -9.03
N VAL A 103 9.89 15.47 -9.36
CA VAL A 103 10.16 16.91 -9.19
C VAL A 103 10.00 17.67 -10.50
N GLY A 104 9.41 18.86 -10.46
CA GLY A 104 9.38 19.80 -11.59
C GLY A 104 8.32 19.45 -12.64
N ALA A 105 7.05 19.60 -12.29
CA ALA A 105 5.94 19.41 -13.20
C ALA A 105 5.92 20.51 -14.28
N SER A 106 5.60 20.13 -15.52
CA SER A 106 5.31 21.06 -16.61
C SER A 106 4.22 20.50 -17.53
N SER A 107 3.67 21.32 -18.40
CA SER A 107 2.67 20.90 -19.40
C SER A 107 3.20 19.89 -20.43
N THR A 108 4.53 19.69 -20.49
CA THR A 108 5.20 18.72 -21.36
C THR A 108 5.94 17.61 -20.59
N SER A 109 6.08 17.74 -19.27
CA SER A 109 6.69 16.73 -18.39
C SER A 109 5.76 16.44 -17.21
N PHE A 110 4.89 15.46 -17.40
CA PHE A 110 3.92 14.99 -16.43
C PHE A 110 3.67 13.49 -16.65
N SER A 111 3.06 12.82 -15.68
CA SER A 111 2.68 11.40 -15.78
C SER A 111 1.17 11.23 -15.96
N ILE A 112 0.37 12.08 -15.30
CA ILE A 112 -1.09 12.04 -15.34
C ILE A 112 -1.62 13.45 -15.60
N ARG A 113 -2.66 13.53 -16.43
CA ARG A 113 -3.44 14.75 -16.67
C ARG A 113 -4.83 14.55 -16.10
N LEU A 114 -5.29 15.50 -15.30
CA LEU A 114 -6.66 15.55 -14.77
C LEU A 114 -7.39 16.76 -15.36
N TYR A 115 -8.51 16.52 -16.02
CA TYR A 115 -9.43 17.56 -16.46
C TYR A 115 -10.19 18.16 -15.27
N PRO A 116 -10.93 19.28 -15.46
CA PRO A 116 -11.75 19.85 -14.41
C PRO A 116 -12.66 18.82 -13.74
N ASN A 117 -12.63 18.79 -12.39
CA ASN A 117 -13.40 17.89 -11.53
C ASN A 117 -13.05 16.39 -11.63
N GLU A 118 -11.98 16.02 -12.34
CA GLU A 118 -11.51 14.63 -12.35
C GLU A 118 -10.76 14.27 -11.06
N THR A 119 -10.71 12.95 -10.80
CA THR A 119 -10.03 12.38 -9.64
C THR A 119 -9.00 11.35 -10.09
N TYR A 120 -7.79 11.46 -9.54
CA TYR A 120 -6.83 10.37 -9.52
C TYR A 120 -6.91 9.65 -8.17
N GLU A 121 -6.93 8.33 -8.20
CA GLU A 121 -6.74 7.47 -7.04
C GLU A 121 -5.61 6.48 -7.34
N SER A 122 -4.67 6.34 -6.41
CA SER A 122 -3.56 5.41 -6.57
C SER A 122 -4.06 3.96 -6.62
N PRO A 123 -3.49 3.11 -7.49
CA PRO A 123 -3.87 1.71 -7.57
C PRO A 123 -3.58 0.98 -6.24
N PRO A 124 -4.38 -0.04 -5.89
CA PRO A 124 -4.18 -0.80 -4.65
C PRO A 124 -2.86 -1.60 -4.64
N SER A 125 -2.34 -1.98 -5.81
CA SER A 125 -1.04 -2.64 -5.94
C SER A 125 0.05 -1.62 -6.31
N GLY A 126 0.80 -1.16 -5.31
CA GLY A 126 1.99 -0.32 -5.51
C GLY A 126 1.67 1.17 -5.54
N VAL A 127 1.44 1.76 -4.38
CA VAL A 127 1.27 3.22 -4.24
C VAL A 127 2.62 3.91 -4.30
N TYR A 128 2.72 4.95 -5.14
CA TYR A 128 3.94 5.75 -5.23
C TYR A 128 4.14 6.57 -3.95
N THR A 129 5.25 6.29 -3.26
CA THR A 129 5.64 6.89 -1.98
C THR A 129 6.52 8.13 -2.13
N GLY A 130 6.97 8.45 -3.35
CA GLY A 130 7.78 9.63 -3.61
C GLY A 130 6.99 10.94 -3.57
N ARG A 131 7.70 12.05 -3.73
CA ARG A 131 7.13 13.40 -3.88
C ARG A 131 6.40 13.52 -5.22
N VAL A 132 5.27 14.22 -5.21
CA VAL A 132 4.47 14.51 -6.41
C VAL A 132 4.39 16.02 -6.59
N ASP A 133 4.74 16.48 -7.78
CA ASP A 133 4.59 17.88 -8.20
C ASP A 133 3.41 18.08 -9.12
N ALA A 134 2.88 19.30 -9.09
CA ALA A 134 1.74 19.69 -9.89
C ALA A 134 1.94 21.06 -10.54
N ILE A 135 1.29 21.24 -11.68
CA ILE A 135 1.11 22.53 -12.34
C ILE A 135 -0.27 22.55 -13.00
N TRP A 136 -0.90 23.72 -13.04
CA TRP A 136 -2.16 23.94 -13.73
C TRP A 136 -1.95 24.69 -15.04
N SER A 137 -2.84 24.45 -16.01
CA SER A 137 -2.88 25.23 -17.24
C SER A 137 -3.24 26.70 -17.00
N ALA A 138 -3.93 27.02 -15.91
CA ALA A 138 -4.19 28.38 -15.42
C ALA A 138 -4.49 28.38 -13.91
N VAL A 139 -4.37 29.54 -13.26
CA VAL A 139 -4.67 29.71 -11.83
C VAL A 139 -6.16 29.93 -11.66
N ASN A 140 -6.89 28.87 -11.27
CA ASN A 140 -8.30 28.92 -10.93
C ASN A 140 -8.68 27.70 -10.08
N GLY A 141 -9.02 27.89 -8.80
CA GLY A 141 -9.40 26.79 -7.90
C GLY A 141 -8.19 26.12 -7.23
N ALA A 142 -8.32 24.84 -6.88
CA ALA A 142 -7.34 24.09 -6.09
C ALA A 142 -7.38 22.58 -6.39
N ALA A 143 -6.36 21.85 -5.93
CA ALA A 143 -6.45 20.41 -5.76
C ALA A 143 -6.84 20.07 -4.31
N ARG A 144 -7.70 19.05 -4.15
CA ARG A 144 -7.97 18.39 -2.87
C ARG A 144 -7.15 17.11 -2.84
N VAL A 145 -6.23 17.01 -1.88
CA VAL A 145 -5.27 15.90 -1.80
C VAL A 145 -5.53 15.15 -0.50
N THR A 146 -5.92 13.89 -0.60
CA THR A 146 -6.07 13.00 0.56
C THR A 146 -4.99 11.94 0.53
N GLU A 147 -4.24 11.83 1.62
CA GLU A 147 -3.19 10.84 1.80
C GLU A 147 -3.49 9.98 3.03
N LEU A 148 -3.44 8.65 2.83
CA LEU A 148 -3.54 7.63 3.88
C LEU A 148 -2.18 6.97 4.01
#